data_AF-A0A960H3Z0-F1
#
_entry.id   AF-A0A960H3Z0-F1
#
_cell.length_a   1.000
_cell.length_b   1.000
_cell.length_c   1.000
_cell.angle_alpha   90.00
_cell.angle_beta   90.00
_cell.angle_gamma   90.00
#
_symmetry.space_group_name_H-M   'P 1'
#
loop_
_entity.id
_entity.type
_entity.pdbx_description
1 polymer ?
#
loop_
_entity_poly.entity_id
_entity_poly.type
_entity_poly.pdbx_seq_one_letter_code
_entity_poly.pdbx_strand_id
1 'polypeptide(L)' 'MNLRVGDRVRIERDETRYPSKGTWPSYRGKAGTVVTINADAVRPHLTEYGIAFGTIRARADGSLYGGMVTWFRRHELS' A
#
# COMPACT_ATOMS: atom_id res chain seq x y z
N MET A 1 -12.57 -2.72 -6.50
CA MET A 1 -12.08 -1.35 -6.75
C MET A 1 -10.61 -1.41 -7.11
N ASN A 2 -10.21 -0.86 -8.26
CA ASN A 2 -8.81 -0.78 -8.68
C ASN A 2 -8.15 0.43 -8.01
N LEU A 3 -7.15 0.16 -7.16
CA LEU A 3 -6.36 1.19 -6.49
C LEU A 3 -5.47 1.92 -7.50
N ARG A 4 -5.30 3.22 -7.31
CA ARG A 4 -4.50 4.12 -8.14
C ARG A 4 -3.48 4.87 -7.27
N VAL A 5 -2.42 5.37 -7.90
CA VAL A 5 -1.51 6.31 -7.24
C VAL A 5 -2.28 7.56 -6.82
N GLY A 6 -2.10 7.99 -5.57
CA GLY A 6 -2.82 9.09 -4.93
C GLY A 6 -3.98 8.65 -4.04
N ASP A 7 -4.47 7.42 -4.19
CA ASP A 7 -5.56 6.92 -3.36
C ASP A 7 -5.13 6.82 -1.89
N ARG A 8 -6.02 7.24 -1.00
CA ARG A 8 -5.87 7.02 0.44
C ARG A 8 -6.50 5.69 0.81
N VAL A 9 -5.73 4.84 1.48
CA VAL A 9 -6.10 3.48 1.84
C VAL A 9 -5.84 3.21 3.31
N ARG A 10 -6.52 2.21 3.87
CA ARG A 10 -6.26 1.72 5.22
C ARG A 10 -5.62 0.34 5.17
N ILE A 11 -4.63 0.10 6.04
CA ILE A 11 -3.93 -1.17 6.13
C ILE A 11 -4.78 -2.16 6.93
N GLU A 12 -5.48 -3.04 6.24
CA GLU A 12 -6.43 -3.98 6.84
C GLU A 12 -6.41 -5.31 6.09
N ARG A 13 -6.35 -6.41 6.84
CA ARG A 13 -6.48 -7.76 6.28
C ARG A 13 -7.33 -8.61 7.19
N ASP A 14 -7.91 -9.66 6.62
CA ASP A 14 -8.56 -10.72 7.39
C ASP A 14 -7.50 -11.48 8.20
N GLU A 15 -7.41 -11.19 9.50
CA GLU A 15 -6.46 -11.85 10.40
C GLU A 15 -6.85 -13.31 10.72
N THR A 16 -8.06 -13.77 10.38
CA THR A 16 -8.43 -15.19 10.50
C THR A 16 -7.78 -16.02 9.39
N ARG A 17 -7.71 -15.46 8.18
CA ARG A 17 -7.06 -16.07 7.01
C ARG A 17 -5.56 -15.78 6.94
N TYR A 18 -5.15 -14.61 7.40
CA TYR A 18 -3.75 -14.13 7.39
C TYR A 18 -3.34 -13.68 8.80
N PRO A 19 -2.98 -14.63 9.69
CA PRO A 19 -2.69 -14.35 11.08
C PRO A 19 -1.68 -13.22 11.28
N SER A 20 -1.88 -12.43 12.32
CA SER A 20 -0.94 -11.36 12.71
C SER A 20 0.47 -11.93 12.91
N LYS A 21 1.44 -11.47 12.11
CA LYS A 21 2.84 -11.93 12.13
C LYS A 21 3.81 -10.90 11.54
N GLY A 22 5.08 -11.02 11.93
CA GLY A 22 6.15 -10.16 11.42
C GLY A 22 5.90 -8.70 11.74
N THR A 23 6.06 -7.83 10.74
CA THR A 23 5.88 -6.37 10.88
C THR A 23 4.41 -5.92 10.79
N TRP A 24 3.46 -6.83 10.54
CA TRP A 24 2.03 -6.51 10.40
C TRP A 24 1.44 -5.68 11.57
N PRO A 25 1.68 -6.02 12.85
CA PRO A 25 1.13 -5.25 13.98
C PRO A 25 1.51 -3.77 13.96
N SER A 26 2.68 -3.43 13.40
CA SER A 26 3.16 -2.05 13.31
C SER A 26 2.41 -1.21 12.29
N TYR A 27 1.66 -1.83 11.37
CA TYR A 27 0.96 -1.14 10.28
C TYR A 27 -0.55 -1.28 10.33
N ARG A 28 -1.09 -2.37 10.88
CA ARG A 28 -2.53 -2.63 10.91
C ARG A 28 -3.33 -1.43 11.44
N GLY A 29 -4.40 -1.06 10.74
CA GLY A 29 -5.27 0.07 11.05
C GLY A 29 -4.71 1.46 10.68
N LYS A 30 -3.45 1.58 10.26
CA LYS A 30 -2.92 2.86 9.77
C LYS A 30 -3.51 3.21 8.41
N ALA A 31 -3.63 4.51 8.14
CA ALA A 31 -3.96 5.03 6.82
C ALA A 31 -2.70 5.57 6.13
N GLY A 32 -2.62 5.37 4.82
CA GLY A 32 -1.53 5.89 3.99
C GLY A 32 -2.00 6.19 2.58
N THR A 33 -1.07 6.61 1.74
CA THR A 33 -1.33 6.95 0.34
C THR A 33 -0.56 6.01 -0.58
N VAL A 34 -1.23 5.51 -1.61
CA VAL A 34 -0.59 4.76 -2.69
C VAL A 34 0.32 5.71 -3.46
N VAL A 35 1.63 5.47 -3.43
CA VAL A 35 2.62 6.30 -4.16
C VAL A 35 3.22 5.56 -5.36
N THR A 36 3.09 4.23 -5.39
CA THR A 36 3.60 3.39 -6.48
C THR A 36 2.78 2.11 -6.58
N ILE A 37 2.61 1.61 -7.81
CA ILE A 37 1.99 0.31 -8.07
C ILE A 37 3.00 -0.52 -8.85
N ASN A 38 3.45 -1.61 -8.26
CA ASN A 38 4.30 -2.60 -8.93
C ASN A 38 3.39 -3.73 -9.46
N ALA A 39 2.92 -3.56 -10.69
CA ALA A 39 2.05 -4.52 -11.34
C ALA A 39 2.87 -5.61 -12.04
N ASP A 40 2.54 -6.87 -11.78
CA ASP A 40 3.07 -8.00 -12.55
C ASP A 40 2.16 -8.25 -13.75
N ALA A 41 2.70 -8.08 -14.95
CA ALA A 41 1.96 -8.19 -16.22
C ALA A 41 1.50 -9.63 -16.51
N VAL A 42 2.18 -10.65 -15.95
CA VAL A 42 1.88 -12.07 -16.18
C VAL A 42 1.03 -12.62 -15.03
N ARG A 43 1.24 -12.12 -13.81
CA ARG A 43 0.59 -12.60 -12.59
C ARG A 43 -0.07 -11.44 -11.84
N PRO A 44 -1.25 -10.97 -12.28
CA PRO A 44 -1.89 -9.79 -11.67
C PRO A 44 -2.14 -9.90 -10.16
N HIS A 45 -2.34 -11.11 -9.64
CA HIS A 45 -2.49 -11.38 -8.20
C HIS A 45 -1.22 -11.11 -7.39
N LEU A 46 -0.07 -10.97 -8.05
CA LEU A 46 1.21 -10.58 -7.46
C LEU A 46 1.46 -9.07 -7.49
N THR A 47 0.47 -8.25 -7.85
CA THR A 47 0.59 -6.78 -7.75
C THR A 47 0.87 -6.36 -6.31
N GLU A 48 1.81 -5.43 -6.15
CA GLU A 48 2.15 -4.80 -4.86
C GLU A 48 1.93 -3.29 -4.93
N TYR A 49 1.50 -2.72 -3.81
CA TYR A 49 1.19 -1.31 -3.68
C TYR A 49 2.14 -0.69 -2.66
N GLY A 50 2.94 0.28 -3.12
CA GLY A 50 3.81 1.05 -2.25
C GLY A 50 2.99 2.11 -1.53
N ILE A 51 2.86 1.97 -0.22
CA ILE A 51 2.12 2.90 0.64
C ILE A 51 3.10 3.75 1.42
N ALA A 52 2.95 5.07 1.28
CA ALA A 52 3.66 6.04 2.11
C ALA A 52 2.76 6.52 3.26
N PHE A 53 3.37 6.69 4.43
CA PHE A 53 2.68 7.22 5.62
C PHE A 53 3.13 8.65 5.91
N GLY A 54 2.20 9.48 6.38
CA GLY A 54 2.46 10.88 6.75
C GLY A 54 2.35 11.84 5.57
N THR A 55 3.24 12.82 5.51
CA THR A 55 3.18 13.88 4.49
C THR A 55 3.60 13.33 3.13
N ILE A 56 2.75 13.53 2.12
CA ILE A 56 2.99 13.17 0.73
C ILE A 56 3.38 14.41 -0.05
N ARG A 57 4.38 14.28 -0.93
CA ARG A 57 4.86 15.34 -1.82
C ARG A 57 4.85 14.85 -3.25
N ALA A 58 4.59 15.77 -4.17
CA ALA A 58 4.78 15.52 -5.59
C ALA A 58 6.20 15.94 -6.01
N ARG A 59 6.80 15.20 -6.94
CA ARG A 59 7.99 15.62 -7.67
C ARG A 59 7.61 16.44 -8.90
N ALA A 60 8.60 17.03 -9.57
CA ALA A 60 8.39 17.81 -10.79
C ALA A 60 7.76 17.00 -11.93
N ASP A 61 7.97 15.68 -11.95
CA ASP A 61 7.37 14.74 -12.91
C ASP A 61 5.95 14.29 -12.53
N GLY A 62 5.40 14.81 -11.43
CA GLY A 62 4.08 14.44 -10.89
C GLY A 62 4.07 13.15 -10.06
N SER A 63 5.20 12.43 -9.94
CA SER A 63 5.28 11.24 -9.09
C SER A 63 5.13 11.61 -7.61
N LEU A 64 4.40 10.79 -6.87
CA LEU A 64 4.21 10.98 -5.44
C LEU A 64 5.30 10.25 -4.66
N TYR A 65 5.75 10.86 -3.56
CA TYR A 65 6.60 10.22 -2.58
C TYR A 65 6.23 10.69 -1.18
N GLY A 66 6.59 9.90 -0.17
CA GLY A 66 6.50 10.30 1.23
C GLY A 66 7.78 9.86 1.95
N GLY A 67 7.71 9.73 3.27
CA GLY A 67 8.81 9.16 4.07
C GLY A 67 9.05 7.69 3.74
N MET A 68 9.03 6.83 4.76
CA MET A 68 9.18 5.39 4.54
C MET A 68 8.01 4.84 3.72
N VAL A 69 8.32 4.15 2.63
CA VAL A 69 7.35 3.42 1.79
C VAL A 69 7.39 1.95 2.19
N THR A 70 6.21 1.35 2.40
CA THR A 70 6.06 -0.09 2.69
C THR A 70 5.13 -0.72 1.67
N TRP A 71 5.43 -1.95 1.26
CA TRP A 71 4.70 -2.67 0.23
C TRP A 71 3.62 -3.57 0.83
N PHE A 72 2.43 -3.51 0.24
CA PHE A 72 1.27 -4.30 0.65
C PHE A 72 0.62 -4.98 -0.54
N ARG A 73 -0.04 -6.11 -0.29
CA ARG A 73 -0.87 -6.79 -1.27
C ARG A 73 -2.28 -6.20 -1.27
N ARG A 74 -3.03 -6.40 -2.36
CA ARG A 74 -4.41 -5.87 -2.48
C ARG A 74 -5.33 -6.26 -1.33
N HIS A 75 -5.21 -7.48 -0.79
CA HIS A 75 -6.04 -7.99 0.30
C HIS A 75 -5.67 -7.42 1.69
N GLU A 76 -4.62 -6.59 1.74
CA GLU A 76 -4.16 -5.89 2.94
C GLU A 76 -4.57 -4.41 2.94
N LEU A 77 -5.40 -3.99 1.97
CA LEU A 77 -5.80 -2.61 1.74
C LEU A 77 -7.32 -2.48 1.58
N SER A 78 -7.93 -1.55 2.33
CA SER A 78 -9.34 -1.13 2.17
C SER A 78 -9.46 0.29 1.63
#